data_AF-A0A7W8RII9-F1
#
_entry.id   AF-A0A7W8RII9-F1
#
_cell.length_a   1.000
_cell.length_b   1.000
_cell.length_c   1.000
_cell.angle_alpha   90.00
_cell.angle_beta   90.00
_cell.angle_gamma   90.00
#
_symmetry.space_group_name_H-M   'P 1'
#
loop_
_entity.id
_entity.type
_entity.pdbx_description
1 polymer ?
#
loop_
_entity_poly.entity_id
_entity_poly.type
_entity_poly.pdbx_seq_one_letter_code
_entity_poly.pdbx_strand_id
1 'polypeptide(L)'
;MHTYEAVTGGVGRYVQGGGCGTVGVAGLIQGGGFGTHSKQFGIASASLLEAEVVTADGAVRVVNARREPDLFWALKGGGGGTFGVVSRLTLRTHELPAVFGLVSCAVVARSDVAYKRLLGRFVAFYADRLCNRHWGELTRAEFSSFATVSAPKTGATTGSLAWPIPTSRPAVSPES
;
A
#
# COMPACT_ATOMS: atom_id res chain seq x y z
N MET A 1 -0.05 -15.51 7.54
CA MET A 1 -1.41 -15.60 6.96
C MET A 1 -2.49 -15.50 8.04
N HIS A 2 -2.36 -16.22 9.16
CA HIS A 2 -3.42 -16.33 10.18
C HIS A 2 -3.92 -14.99 10.73
N THR A 3 -3.04 -14.00 10.95
CA THR A 3 -3.46 -12.67 11.47
C THR A 3 -4.41 -11.94 10.52
N TYR A 4 -4.10 -11.91 9.22
CA TYR A 4 -4.93 -11.21 8.25
C TYR A 4 -6.25 -11.92 8.00
N GLU A 5 -6.24 -13.25 8.00
CA GLU A 5 -7.47 -14.04 7.88
C GLU A 5 -8.40 -13.82 9.08
N ALA A 6 -7.85 -13.88 10.30
CA ALA A 6 -8.64 -13.66 11.52
C ALA A 6 -9.24 -12.23 11.57
N VAL A 7 -8.47 -11.21 11.19
CA VAL A 7 -8.93 -9.81 11.28
C VAL A 7 -9.84 -9.43 10.11
N THR A 8 -9.42 -9.72 8.88
CA THR A 8 -10.17 -9.36 7.67
C THR A 8 -11.35 -10.28 7.44
N GLY A 9 -11.13 -11.60 7.46
CA GLY A 9 -12.18 -12.60 7.18
C GLY A 9 -13.11 -12.84 8.38
N GLY A 10 -12.59 -12.79 9.60
CA GLY A 10 -13.38 -13.04 10.81
C GLY A 10 -14.12 -11.82 11.33
N VAL A 11 -13.43 -10.68 11.48
CA VAL A 11 -13.96 -9.49 12.17
C VAL A 11 -14.36 -8.37 11.19
N GLY A 12 -14.04 -8.51 9.89
CA GLY A 12 -14.35 -7.48 8.88
C GLY A 12 -13.57 -6.18 9.07
N ARG A 13 -12.36 -6.25 9.62
CA ARG A 13 -11.48 -5.09 9.84
C ARG A 13 -10.18 -5.21 9.08
N TYR A 14 -9.46 -4.11 8.97
CA TYR A 14 -8.12 -4.07 8.41
C TYR A 14 -7.08 -3.96 9.53
N VAL A 15 -5.98 -4.70 9.42
CA VAL A 15 -4.76 -4.50 10.22
C VAL A 15 -3.61 -4.21 9.27
N GLN A 16 -2.73 -3.29 9.64
CA GLN A 16 -1.58 -2.96 8.80
C GLN A 16 -0.69 -4.18 8.58
N GLY A 17 -0.25 -4.33 7.33
CA GLY A 17 0.45 -5.53 6.87
C GLY A 17 1.20 -5.29 5.57
N GLY A 18 2.09 -6.23 5.24
CA GLY A 18 2.85 -6.19 3.99
C GLY A 18 2.05 -6.69 2.78
N GLY A 19 2.67 -6.61 1.59
CA GLY A 19 2.06 -7.12 0.35
C GLY A 19 1.96 -8.66 0.28
N CYS A 20 2.78 -9.38 1.05
CA CYS A 20 2.81 -10.84 1.06
C CYS A 20 2.16 -11.39 2.35
N GLY A 21 1.07 -12.13 2.22
CA GLY A 21 0.31 -12.67 3.36
C GLY A 21 1.07 -13.71 4.20
N THR A 22 2.20 -14.23 3.70
CA THR A 22 3.07 -15.17 4.41
C THR A 22 4.07 -14.51 5.37
N VAL A 23 4.31 -13.20 5.24
CA VAL A 23 5.27 -12.47 6.09
C VAL A 23 4.80 -12.46 7.55
N GLY A 24 5.73 -12.75 8.46
CA GLY A 24 5.48 -12.72 9.90
C GLY A 24 5.21 -11.29 10.40
N VAL A 25 4.08 -11.11 11.07
CA VAL A 25 3.62 -9.79 11.53
C VAL A 25 4.59 -9.14 12.50
N ALA A 26 5.14 -9.90 13.46
CA ALA A 26 6.01 -9.33 14.47
C ALA A 26 7.33 -8.76 13.92
N GLY A 27 7.93 -9.42 12.94
CA GLY A 27 9.10 -8.90 12.24
C GLY A 27 8.78 -7.69 11.38
N LEU A 28 7.63 -7.71 10.68
CA LEU A 28 7.16 -6.59 9.87
C LEU A 28 6.93 -5.32 10.70
N ILE A 29 6.31 -5.44 11.88
CA ILE A 29 6.11 -4.34 12.82
C ILE A 29 7.45 -3.79 13.32
N GLN A 30 8.36 -4.68 13.76
CA GLN A 30 9.65 -4.27 14.32
C GLN A 30 10.61 -3.71 13.27
N GLY A 31 10.42 -4.03 11.99
CA GLY A 31 11.18 -3.47 10.86
C GLY A 31 10.55 -2.23 10.21
N GLY A 32 9.48 -1.66 10.78
CA GLY A 32 8.76 -0.53 10.20
C GLY A 32 7.54 -0.99 9.39
N GLY A 33 7.78 -1.76 8.33
CA GLY A 33 6.73 -2.43 7.56
C GLY A 33 5.88 -1.52 6.68
N PHE A 34 6.12 -1.57 5.37
CA PHE A 34 5.32 -0.83 4.39
C PHE A 34 4.31 -1.75 3.69
N GLY A 35 3.10 -1.24 3.42
CA GLY A 35 1.98 -2.01 2.92
C GLY A 35 1.05 -1.24 1.99
N THR A 36 0.09 -1.95 1.39
CA THR A 36 -0.85 -1.42 0.38
C THR A 36 -1.66 -0.21 0.86
N HIS A 37 -1.86 -0.07 2.17
CA HIS A 37 -2.62 1.02 2.80
C HIS A 37 -1.76 1.96 3.65
N SER A 38 -0.43 1.95 3.50
CA SER A 38 0.44 2.81 4.30
C SER A 38 0.19 4.31 4.10
N LYS A 39 -0.25 4.73 2.92
CA LYS A 39 -0.65 6.11 2.60
C LYS A 39 -1.78 6.60 3.49
N GLN A 40 -2.70 5.69 3.78
CA GLN A 40 -3.92 6.01 4.50
C GLN A 40 -3.75 5.84 6.00
N PHE A 41 -3.07 4.77 6.46
CA PHE A 41 -3.00 4.45 7.89
C PHE A 41 -1.58 4.44 8.47
N GLY A 42 -0.58 4.84 7.70
CA GLY A 42 0.84 4.82 8.09
C GLY A 42 1.49 3.45 7.93
N ILE A 43 2.78 3.39 8.25
CA ILE A 43 3.54 2.13 8.27
C ILE A 43 3.04 1.20 9.37
N ALA A 44 3.30 -0.10 9.24
CA ALA A 44 2.81 -1.10 10.16
C ALA A 44 3.31 -0.87 11.59
N SER A 45 4.55 -0.43 11.78
CA SER A 45 5.09 -0.13 13.09
C SER A 45 4.25 0.94 13.80
N ALA A 46 3.75 1.96 13.09
CA ALA A 46 2.91 2.99 13.68
C ALA A 46 1.63 2.42 14.33
N SER A 47 1.13 1.28 13.84
CA SER A 47 -0.06 0.60 14.35
C SER A 47 0.15 -0.11 15.70
N LEU A 48 1.39 -0.29 16.16
CA LEU A 48 1.67 -0.94 17.45
C LEU A 48 1.15 -0.10 18.62
N LEU A 49 0.31 -0.69 19.46
CA LEU A 49 -0.28 -0.07 20.66
C LEU A 49 0.38 -0.57 21.94
N GLU A 50 0.75 -1.85 21.99
CA GLU A 50 1.41 -2.50 23.12
C GLU A 50 2.14 -3.76 22.64
N ALA A 51 3.25 -4.12 23.29
CA ALA A 51 3.95 -5.37 23.06
C ALA A 51 4.28 -6.07 24.38
N GLU A 52 4.26 -7.41 24.36
CA GLU A 52 4.90 -8.23 25.37
C GLU A 52 6.24 -8.71 24.81
N VAL A 53 7.31 -8.47 25.57
CA VAL A 53 8.69 -8.78 25.16
C VAL A 53 9.44 -9.45 26.30
N VAL A 54 10.14 -10.54 25.97
CA VAL A 54 11.11 -11.19 26.85
C VAL A 54 12.49 -10.64 26.54
N THR A 55 13.05 -9.89 27.47
CA THR A 55 14.36 -9.23 27.32
C THR A 55 15.51 -10.16 27.70
N ALA A 56 16.74 -9.72 27.46
CA ALA A 56 17.95 -10.52 27.66
C ALA A 56 18.18 -10.96 29.13
N ASP A 57 17.63 -10.24 30.09
CA ASP A 57 17.61 -10.61 31.52
C ASP A 57 16.57 -11.71 31.85
N GLY A 58 15.83 -12.20 30.85
CA GLY A 58 14.80 -13.23 30.99
C GLY A 58 13.46 -12.72 31.52
N ALA A 59 13.32 -11.42 31.80
CA ALA A 59 12.08 -10.88 32.33
C ALA A 59 11.06 -10.55 31.23
N VAL A 60 9.80 -10.84 31.52
CA VAL A 60 8.65 -10.52 30.65
C VAL A 60 8.18 -9.10 30.93
N ARG A 61 8.20 -8.25 29.91
CA ARG A 61 7.80 -6.85 29.99
C ARG A 61 6.63 -6.59 29.05
N VAL A 62 5.62 -5.88 29.56
CA VAL A 62 4.53 -5.33 28.76
C VAL A 62 4.79 -3.84 28.57
N VAL A 63 5.06 -3.43 27.34
CA VAL A 63 5.52 -2.08 27.00
C VAL A 63 4.54 -1.38 26.08
N ASN A 64 4.32 -0.09 26.33
CA ASN A 64 3.45 0.77 25.54
C ASN A 64 3.88 2.23 25.70
N ALA A 65 3.14 3.16 25.11
CA ALA A 65 3.49 4.59 25.15
C ALA A 65 3.56 5.20 26.58
N ARG A 66 3.00 4.53 27.60
CA ARG A 66 3.01 4.98 29.00
C ARG A 66 3.90 4.13 29.90
N ARG A 67 4.30 2.94 29.47
CA ARG A 67 5.10 1.99 30.24
C ARG A 67 6.32 1.56 29.43
N GLU A 68 7.50 1.94 29.91
CA GLU A 68 8.78 1.75 29.22
C GLU A 68 8.75 2.33 27.78
N PRO A 69 8.47 3.63 27.64
CA PRO A 69 8.23 4.27 26.33
C PRO A 69 9.44 4.18 25.39
N ASP A 70 10.66 4.13 25.93
CA ASP A 70 11.89 4.02 25.13
C ASP A 70 12.01 2.65 24.46
N LEU A 71 11.74 1.57 25.21
CA LEU A 71 11.70 0.22 24.67
C LEU A 71 10.53 0.06 23.69
N PHE A 72 9.36 0.62 24.03
CA PHE A 72 8.23 0.65 23.10
C PHE A 72 8.57 1.38 21.80
N TRP A 73 9.23 2.54 21.85
CA TRP A 73 9.69 3.26 20.66
C TRP A 73 10.68 2.43 19.84
N ALA A 74 11.65 1.78 20.50
CA ALA A 74 12.64 0.93 19.84
C ALA A 74 12.00 -0.25 19.10
N LEU A 75 10.94 -0.85 19.66
CA LEU A 75 10.19 -1.91 18.99
C LEU A 75 9.38 -1.44 17.77
N LYS A 76 9.20 -0.13 17.56
CA LYS A 76 8.46 0.45 16.42
C LYS A 76 9.32 0.76 15.20
N GLY A 77 10.33 -0.07 14.91
CA GLY A 77 11.18 0.08 13.73
C GLY A 77 12.67 -0.21 13.96
N GLY A 78 13.09 -0.49 15.19
CA GLY A 78 14.50 -0.72 15.54
C GLY A 78 15.07 -2.09 15.13
N GLY A 79 14.31 -2.90 14.37
CA GLY A 79 14.74 -4.22 13.90
C GLY A 79 14.30 -5.35 14.83
N GLY A 80 13.77 -6.42 14.23
CA GLY A 80 13.26 -7.57 14.96
C GLY A 80 14.36 -8.37 15.66
N GLY A 81 14.14 -8.71 16.93
CA GLY A 81 15.05 -9.54 17.72
C GLY A 81 16.21 -8.80 18.40
N THR A 82 16.35 -7.49 18.15
CA THR A 82 17.42 -6.67 18.77
C THR A 82 17.19 -6.43 20.27
N PHE A 83 15.93 -6.16 20.66
CA PHE A 83 15.59 -5.71 22.01
C PHE A 83 14.94 -6.80 22.87
N GLY A 84 14.89 -8.03 22.36
CA GLY A 84 14.26 -9.17 23.02
C GLY A 84 13.36 -9.97 22.09
N VAL A 85 12.72 -10.98 22.64
CA VAL A 85 11.76 -11.85 21.95
C VAL A 85 10.36 -11.30 22.18
N VAL A 86 9.73 -10.79 21.12
CA VAL A 86 8.33 -10.35 21.17
C VAL A 86 7.41 -11.58 21.15
N SER A 87 6.67 -11.78 22.24
CA SER A 87 5.71 -12.88 22.40
C SER A 87 4.28 -12.47 22.05
N ARG A 88 3.91 -11.19 22.25
CA ARG A 88 2.56 -10.68 21.98
C ARG A 88 2.59 -9.26 21.41
N LEU A 89 1.64 -8.97 20.52
CA LEU A 89 1.43 -7.64 19.95
C LEU A 89 -0.04 -7.25 20.02
N THR A 90 -0.30 -6.02 20.44
CA THR A 90 -1.60 -5.37 20.34
C THR A 90 -1.52 -4.32 19.24
N LEU A 91 -2.26 -4.53 18.16
CA LEU A 91 -2.22 -3.69 16.97
C LEU A 91 -3.52 -2.90 16.79
N ARG A 92 -3.40 -1.68 16.29
CA ARG A 92 -4.54 -0.89 15.84
C ARG A 92 -5.15 -1.53 14.59
N THR A 93 -6.48 -1.57 14.57
CA THR A 93 -7.26 -1.99 13.41
C THR A 93 -8.07 -0.83 12.85
N HIS A 94 -8.39 -0.91 11.57
CA HIS A 94 -9.10 0.10 10.79
C HIS A 94 -10.36 -0.53 10.17
N GLU A 95 -11.30 0.31 9.74
CA GLU A 95 -12.44 -0.16 8.96
C GLU A 95 -11.98 -0.61 7.57
N LEU A 96 -12.57 -1.70 7.06
CA LEU A 96 -12.38 -2.07 5.68
C LEU A 96 -13.13 -1.09 4.78
N PRO A 97 -12.53 -0.65 3.67
CA PRO A 97 -13.27 0.07 2.65
C PRO A 97 -14.36 -0.83 2.08
N ALA A 98 -15.56 -0.26 1.87
CA ALA A 98 -16.74 -0.99 1.39
C ALA A 98 -16.51 -1.74 0.06
N VAL A 99 -15.54 -1.30 -0.73
CA VAL A 99 -15.16 -1.94 -1.99
C VAL A 99 -13.65 -1.83 -2.13
N PHE A 100 -13.01 -2.89 -2.62
CA PHE A 100 -11.59 -2.97 -2.95
C PHE A 100 -11.44 -3.66 -4.31
N GLY A 101 -10.61 -3.13 -5.20
CA GLY A 101 -10.40 -3.68 -6.54
C GLY A 101 -9.09 -3.21 -7.17
N LEU A 102 -8.81 -3.65 -8.39
CA LEU A 102 -7.66 -3.25 -9.19
C LEU A 102 -8.17 -2.63 -10.50
N VAL A 103 -7.68 -1.44 -10.85
CA VAL A 103 -7.89 -0.86 -12.18
C VAL A 103 -6.62 -1.09 -12.98
N SER A 104 -6.72 -1.80 -14.10
CA SER A 104 -5.63 -1.99 -15.04
C SER A 104 -5.98 -1.41 -16.43
N CYS A 105 -5.03 -0.74 -17.08
CA CYS A 105 -5.20 -0.31 -18.48
C CYS A 105 -3.87 -0.38 -19.24
N ALA A 106 -3.94 -0.61 -20.55
CA ALA A 106 -2.77 -0.62 -21.42
C ALA A 106 -2.69 0.65 -22.27
N VAL A 107 -1.54 1.35 -22.25
CA VAL A 107 -1.25 2.51 -23.09
C VAL A 107 0.02 2.26 -23.89
N VAL A 108 -0.02 2.45 -25.20
CA VAL A 108 1.14 2.21 -26.09
C VAL A 108 1.66 3.55 -26.62
N ALA A 109 2.93 3.85 -26.34
CA ALA A 109 3.63 4.96 -26.98
C ALA A 109 4.22 4.52 -28.32
N ARG A 110 3.96 5.27 -29.39
CA ARG A 110 4.43 4.93 -30.75
C ARG A 110 5.81 5.52 -31.10
N SER A 111 6.41 6.27 -30.18
CA SER A 111 7.74 6.88 -30.33
C SER A 111 8.31 7.31 -28.98
N ASP A 112 9.61 7.54 -28.92
CA ASP A 112 10.30 8.04 -27.72
C ASP A 112 9.77 9.39 -27.23
N VAL A 113 9.41 10.28 -28.16
CA VAL A 113 8.81 11.57 -27.83
C VAL A 113 7.43 11.38 -27.21
N ALA A 114 6.61 10.48 -27.77
CA ALA A 114 5.32 10.14 -27.19
C ALA A 114 5.48 9.47 -25.81
N TYR A 115 6.51 8.65 -25.63
CA TYR A 115 6.83 7.98 -24.38
C TYR A 115 7.19 8.97 -23.26
N LYS A 116 8.13 9.89 -23.51
CA LYS A 116 8.51 10.92 -22.53
C LYS A 116 7.32 11.79 -22.12
N ARG A 117 6.45 12.14 -23.08
CA ARG A 117 5.20 12.87 -22.81
C ARG A 117 4.22 12.05 -21.98
N LEU A 118 4.09 10.76 -22.26
CA LEU A 118 3.22 9.85 -21.51
C LEU A 118 3.65 9.73 -20.05
N LEU A 119 4.96 9.55 -19.79
CA LEU A 119 5.50 9.52 -18.43
C LEU A 119 5.19 10.81 -17.67
N GLY A 120 5.45 11.97 -18.26
CA GLY A 120 5.14 13.26 -17.63
C GLY A 120 3.65 13.43 -17.32
N ARG A 121 2.77 13.05 -18.25
CA ARG A 121 1.31 13.06 -18.05
C ARG A 121 0.86 12.09 -16.96
N PHE A 122 1.47 10.91 -16.90
CA PHE A 122 1.16 9.92 -15.88
C PHE A 122 1.53 10.41 -14.48
N VAL A 123 2.72 11.01 -14.31
CA VAL A 123 3.14 11.60 -13.03
C VAL A 123 2.20 12.72 -12.60
N ALA A 124 1.85 13.64 -13.51
CA ALA A 124 0.88 14.71 -13.23
C ALA A 124 -0.50 14.14 -12.86
N PHE A 125 -1.01 13.18 -13.63
CA PHE A 125 -2.28 12.51 -13.34
C PHE A 125 -2.26 11.82 -11.97
N TYR A 126 -1.17 11.14 -11.63
CA TYR A 126 -1.02 10.51 -10.33
C TYR A 126 -1.10 11.56 -9.21
N ALA A 127 -0.32 12.64 -9.31
CA ALA A 127 -0.31 13.71 -8.32
C ALA A 127 -1.71 14.35 -8.15
N ASP A 128 -2.38 14.65 -9.26
CA ASP A 128 -3.65 15.39 -9.23
C ASP A 128 -4.86 14.51 -8.87
N ARG A 129 -4.85 13.23 -9.26
CA ARG A 129 -6.05 12.37 -9.23
C ARG A 129 -5.92 11.11 -8.38
N LEU A 130 -4.71 10.59 -8.21
CA LEU A 130 -4.47 9.32 -7.50
C LEU A 130 -3.82 9.52 -6.13
N CYS A 131 -3.17 10.65 -5.88
CA CYS A 131 -2.58 10.96 -4.58
C CYS A 131 -3.65 11.42 -3.57
N ASN A 132 -4.55 10.50 -3.21
CA ASN A 132 -5.59 10.73 -2.20
C ASN A 132 -5.95 9.40 -1.51
N ARG A 133 -6.81 9.49 -0.49
CA ARG A 133 -7.22 8.35 0.36
C ARG A 133 -7.97 7.22 -0.35
N HIS A 134 -8.47 7.43 -1.58
CA HIS A 134 -9.31 6.46 -2.28
C HIS A 134 -8.51 5.47 -3.13
N TRP A 135 -7.25 5.80 -3.41
CA TRP A 135 -6.37 4.98 -4.22
C TRP A 135 -5.26 4.38 -3.36
N GLY A 136 -4.93 3.13 -3.65
CA GLY A 136 -3.87 2.41 -2.94
C GLY A 136 -2.47 2.94 -3.23
N GLU A 137 -1.51 2.37 -2.52
CA GLU A 137 -0.09 2.75 -2.60
C GLU A 137 0.62 2.32 -3.88
N LEU A 138 0.25 1.14 -4.40
CA LEU A 138 0.95 0.52 -5.51
C LEU A 138 0.35 0.98 -6.83
N THR A 139 1.09 1.77 -7.59
CA THR A 139 0.86 1.89 -9.03
C THR A 139 2.00 1.20 -9.75
N ARG A 140 1.69 0.10 -10.44
CA ARG A 140 2.66 -0.63 -11.25
C ARG A 140 2.52 -0.17 -12.68
N ALA A 141 3.60 0.33 -13.26
CA ALA A 141 3.71 0.61 -14.68
C ALA A 141 4.82 -0.29 -15.23
N GLU A 142 4.43 -1.30 -16.00
CA GLU A 142 5.39 -2.13 -16.73
C GLU A 142 5.55 -1.54 -18.12
N PHE A 143 6.79 -1.22 -18.50
CA PHE A 143 7.10 -0.61 -19.79
C PHE A 143 7.84 -1.63 -20.66
N SER A 144 7.08 -2.34 -21.50
CA SER A 144 7.61 -2.95 -22.71
C SER A 144 6.86 -2.33 -23.90
N SER A 145 6.85 -2.94 -25.08
CA SER A 145 6.05 -2.49 -26.24
C SER A 145 4.54 -2.27 -25.94
N PHE A 146 4.10 -2.59 -24.73
CA PHE A 146 2.82 -2.24 -24.12
C PHE A 146 3.05 -1.69 -22.69
N ALA A 147 2.37 -0.61 -22.30
CA ALA A 147 2.43 -0.12 -20.92
C ALA A 147 1.16 -0.48 -20.15
N THR A 148 1.23 -1.39 -19.18
CA THR A 148 0.08 -1.71 -18.30
C THR A 148 0.18 -0.92 -17.00
N VAL A 149 -0.81 -0.07 -16.71
CA VAL A 149 -0.94 0.67 -15.45
C VAL A 149 -1.96 -0.05 -14.58
N SER A 150 -1.54 -0.57 -13.42
CA SER A 150 -2.42 -1.23 -12.45
C SER A 150 -2.39 -0.51 -11.11
N ALA A 151 -3.57 -0.10 -10.58
CA ALA A 151 -3.71 0.59 -9.29
C ALA A 151 -4.88 0.01 -8.46
N PRO A 152 -4.66 -0.35 -7.18
CA PRO A 152 -5.74 -0.73 -6.29
C PRO A 152 -6.67 0.46 -6.06
N LYS A 153 -7.98 0.28 -6.26
CA LYS A 153 -9.02 1.28 -6.05
C LYS A 153 -9.95 0.82 -4.94
N THR A 154 -10.23 1.68 -3.98
CA THR A 154 -11.40 1.50 -3.12
C THR A 154 -12.64 2.08 -3.82
N GLY A 155 -13.74 1.33 -3.88
CA GLY A 155 -14.99 1.82 -4.50
C GLY A 155 -15.30 1.39 -5.94
N ALA A 156 -14.64 0.40 -6.54
CA ALA A 156 -14.99 -0.06 -7.90
C ALA A 156 -15.22 -1.57 -8.01
N THR A 157 -16.31 -1.94 -8.67
CA THR A 157 -16.50 -3.23 -9.32
C THR A 157 -15.48 -3.37 -10.46
N THR A 158 -14.90 -4.56 -10.60
CA THR A 158 -14.00 -4.92 -11.70
C THR A 158 -14.67 -4.60 -13.03
N GLY A 159 -14.14 -3.59 -13.74
CA GLY A 159 -14.64 -3.15 -15.03
C GLY A 159 -13.51 -2.55 -15.84
N SER A 160 -13.22 -3.15 -16.99
CA SER A 160 -12.34 -2.57 -18.00
C SER A 160 -13.11 -1.43 -18.69
N LEU A 161 -12.76 -0.19 -18.37
CA LEU A 161 -13.24 0.97 -19.11
C LEU A 161 -12.25 1.26 -20.25
N ALA A 162 -12.55 0.70 -21.43
CA ALA A 162 -11.96 1.17 -22.67
C ALA A 162 -12.65 2.50 -23.04
N TRP A 163 -11.94 3.62 -22.87
CA TRP A 163 -12.41 4.90 -23.38
C TRP A 163 -12.04 5.03 -24.87
N PRO A 164 -13.00 5.21 -25.80
CA PRO A 164 -12.68 5.47 -27.19
C PRO A 164 -12.09 6.89 -27.31
N ILE A 165 -10.86 6.99 -27.81
CA ILE A 165 -10.30 8.26 -28.26
C ILE A 165 -11.01 8.62 -29.58
N PRO A 166 -11.67 9.79 -29.70
CA PRO A 166 -12.28 10.20 -30.97
C PRO A 166 -11.18 10.37 -32.03
N THR A 167 -11.17 9.49 -33.03
CA THR A 167 -10.34 9.64 -34.23
C THR A 167 -11.13 10.35 -35.31
N SER A 168 -11.22 11.67 -35.24
CA SER A 168 -11.50 12.48 -36.43
C SER A 168 -10.85 13.85 -36.28
N ARG A 169 -9.83 14.11 -37.11
CA ARG A 169 -9.33 15.47 -37.37
C ARG A 169 -10.00 15.93 -38.67
N PRO A 170 -10.55 17.15 -38.76
CA PRO A 170 -11.23 17.62 -39.97
C PRO A 170 -10.23 17.73 -41.13
N ALA A 171 -10.69 17.37 -42.33
CA ALA A 171 -9.93 17.46 -43.57
C ALA A 171 -9.63 18.94 -43.89
N VAL A 172 -8.37 19.24 -44.17
CA VAL A 172 -7.93 20.53 -44.71
C VAL A 172 -8.04 20.43 -46.23
N SER A 173 -8.84 21.28 -46.85
CA SER A 173 -8.94 21.43 -48.31
C SER A 173 -7.70 22.16 -48.85
N PRO A 174 -7.09 21.72 -49.96
CA PRO A 174 -6.02 22.48 -50.59
C PRO A 174 -6.60 23.69 -51.35
N GLU A 175 -5.97 24.84 -51.17
CA GLU A 175 -6.24 26.10 -51.87
C GLU A 175 -6.04 25.96 -53.39
N SER A 176 -6.85 26.70 -54.14
CA SER A 176 -6.62 27.09 -55.54
C SER A 176 -6.70 28.61 -55.62
#